data_AF-A0A6V7IAT9-F1
#
_entry.id   AF-A0A6V7IAT9-F1
#
_cell.length_a   1.000
_cell.length_b   1.000
_cell.length_c   1.000
_cell.angle_alpha   90.00
_cell.angle_beta   90.00
_cell.angle_gamma   90.00
#
_symmetry.space_group_name_H-M   'P 1'
#
loop_
_entity.id
_entity.type
_entity.pdbx_description
1 polymer ?
#
loop_
_entity_poly.entity_id
_entity_poly.type
_entity_poly.pdbx_seq_one_letter_code
_entity_poly.pdbx_strand_id
1 'polypeptide(L)'
;FLAVVDASTLGEFRKYAIPWQMSLGCQIAGFLGVLSSELSVYTLAVITLERNYAITHAMHLNKRLSLKHATYIMIVGWSFAFSMAILPLFGVSDYRKFAICLPFETNGIASLTYVVFLMLINGIAFLILMGCYLKMYCAIRGSQAWNSNDSRIAKRMALL
;
A
#
# COMPACT_ATOMS: atom_id res chain seq x y z
N PHE A 1 -15.44 16.49 -20.76
CA PHE A 1 -14.40 17.41 -20.26
C PHE A 1 -13.00 16.85 -20.49
N LEU A 2 -12.61 15.72 -19.87
CA LEU A 2 -11.32 15.03 -20.12
C LEU A 2 -11.05 14.77 -21.61
N ALA A 3 -12.00 14.19 -22.35
CA ALA A 3 -11.85 13.94 -23.79
C ALA A 3 -11.65 15.22 -24.64
N VAL A 4 -12.15 16.37 -24.19
CA VAL A 4 -11.96 17.66 -24.87
C VAL A 4 -10.55 18.18 -24.61
N VAL A 5 -10.05 18.02 -23.38
CA VAL A 5 -8.68 18.39 -23.02
C VAL A 5 -7.68 17.50 -23.76
N ASP A 6 -7.93 16.20 -23.84
CA ASP A 6 -7.10 15.25 -24.62
C ASP A 6 -7.07 15.60 -26.11
N ALA A 7 -8.23 15.89 -26.71
CA ALA A 7 -8.31 16.32 -28.11
C ALA A 7 -7.62 17.68 -28.35
N SER A 8 -7.71 18.61 -27.40
CA SER A 8 -7.07 19.94 -27.51
C SER A 8 -5.55 19.92 -27.32
N THR A 9 -5.01 18.90 -26.67
CA THR A 9 -3.56 18.72 -26.41
C THR A 9 -2.91 17.68 -27.31
N LEU A 10 -3.69 17.04 -28.19
CA LEU A 10 -3.22 16.07 -29.16
C LEU A 10 -2.22 16.73 -30.12
N GLY A 11 -0.97 16.23 -30.14
CA GLY A 11 0.13 16.78 -30.96
C GLY A 11 1.03 17.82 -30.26
N GLU A 12 0.52 18.56 -29.27
CA GLU A 12 1.31 19.51 -28.44
C GLU A 12 1.57 18.98 -27.02
N PHE A 13 1.26 17.70 -26.76
CA PHE A 13 1.36 17.07 -25.43
C PHE A 13 2.73 17.29 -24.76
N ARG A 14 3.81 17.24 -25.55
CA ARG A 14 5.18 17.45 -25.07
C ARG A 14 5.41 18.86 -24.51
N LYS A 15 4.73 19.87 -25.06
CA LYS A 15 4.84 21.28 -24.66
C LYS A 15 4.18 21.57 -23.31
N TYR A 16 3.12 20.83 -22.98
CA TYR A 16 2.43 20.93 -21.67
C TYR A 16 2.98 19.93 -20.64
N ALA A 17 3.46 18.75 -21.06
CA ALA A 17 4.01 17.73 -20.18
C ALA A 17 5.35 18.15 -19.54
N ILE A 18 6.27 18.76 -20.30
CA ILE A 18 7.57 19.18 -19.78
C ILE A 18 7.47 20.24 -18.66
N PRO A 19 6.71 21.35 -18.79
CA PRO A 19 6.59 22.32 -17.71
C PRO A 19 5.89 21.74 -16.48
N TRP A 20 4.93 20.83 -16.66
CA TRP A 20 4.33 20.08 -15.55
C TRP A 20 5.38 19.22 -14.83
N GLN A 21 6.13 18.41 -15.58
CA GLN A 21 7.20 17.55 -15.07
C GLN A 21 8.30 18.32 -14.34
N MET A 22 8.59 19.55 -14.76
CA MET A 22 9.62 20.41 -14.15
C MET A 22 9.09 21.23 -12.97
N SER A 23 7.78 21.21 -12.72
CA SER A 23 7.16 21.99 -11.64
C SER A 23 7.36 21.33 -10.27
N LEU A 24 7.34 22.16 -9.22
CA LEU A 24 7.27 21.69 -7.83
C LEU A 24 5.97 20.90 -7.56
N GLY A 25 4.89 21.21 -8.28
CA GLY A 25 3.62 20.49 -8.17
C GLY A 25 3.76 19.01 -8.50
N CYS A 26 4.57 18.68 -9.51
CA CYS A 26 4.87 17.30 -9.89
C CYS A 26 5.65 16.57 -8.79
N GLN A 27 6.64 17.22 -8.16
CA GLN A 27 7.39 16.62 -7.05
C GLN A 27 6.50 16.35 -5.83
N ILE A 28 5.63 17.29 -5.47
CA ILE A 28 4.67 17.12 -4.35
C ILE A 28 3.66 16.03 -4.67
N ALA A 29 3.16 15.96 -5.91
CA ALA A 29 2.26 14.91 -6.35
C ALA A 29 2.92 13.52 -6.31
N GLY A 30 4.18 13.41 -6.75
CA GLY A 30 4.97 12.18 -6.66
C GLY A 30 5.20 11.73 -5.22
N PHE A 31 5.55 12.66 -4.33
CA PHE A 31 5.68 12.42 -2.89
C PHE A 31 4.38 11.90 -2.28
N LEU A 32 3.27 12.60 -2.49
CA LEU A 32 1.95 12.23 -1.96
C LEU A 32 1.46 10.90 -2.54
N GLY A 33 1.74 10.64 -3.82
CA GLY A 33 1.39 9.40 -4.49
C GLY A 33 2.06 8.19 -3.83
N VAL A 34 3.39 8.24 -3.66
CA VAL A 34 4.15 7.15 -3.01
C VAL A 34 3.78 7.02 -1.54
N LEU A 35 3.68 8.12 -0.80
CA LEU A 35 3.29 8.09 0.61
C LEU A 35 1.91 7.44 0.78
N SER A 36 0.93 7.84 -0.04
CA SER A 36 -0.43 7.32 0.01
C SER A 36 -0.50 5.84 -0.34
N SER A 37 0.19 5.40 -1.39
CA SER A 37 0.18 3.99 -1.81
C SER A 37 0.81 3.09 -0.75
N GLU A 38 2.01 3.43 -0.27
CA GLU A 38 2.74 2.63 0.71
C GLU A 38 2.00 2.58 2.05
N LEU A 39 1.48 3.72 2.49
CA LEU A 39 0.72 3.78 3.74
C LEU A 39 -0.57 2.96 3.66
N SER A 40 -1.26 2.98 2.52
CA SER A 40 -2.48 2.21 2.30
C SER A 40 -2.20 0.71 2.33
N VAL A 41 -1.16 0.26 1.60
CA VAL A 41 -0.76 -1.16 1.58
C VAL A 41 -0.35 -1.64 2.97
N TYR A 42 0.44 -0.85 3.69
CA TYR A 42 0.86 -1.16 5.06
C TYR A 42 -0.35 -1.27 6.01
N THR A 43 -1.23 -0.26 5.98
CA THR A 43 -2.42 -0.23 6.85
C THR A 43 -3.34 -1.42 6.58
N LEU A 44 -3.57 -1.74 5.30
CA LEU A 44 -4.37 -2.90 4.89
C LEU A 44 -3.73 -4.23 5.34
N ALA A 45 -2.41 -4.36 5.25
CA ALA A 45 -1.69 -5.53 5.72
C ALA A 45 -1.86 -5.72 7.23
N VAL A 46 -1.70 -4.65 8.02
CA VAL A 46 -1.88 -4.68 9.49
C VAL A 46 -3.31 -5.05 9.84
N ILE A 47 -4.32 -4.40 9.26
CA ILE A 47 -5.74 -4.69 9.54
C ILE A 47 -6.06 -6.16 9.19
N THR A 48 -5.58 -6.64 8.04
CA THR A 48 -5.80 -8.03 7.63
C THR A 48 -5.14 -9.01 8.57
N LEU A 49 -3.91 -8.74 9.01
CA LEU A 49 -3.19 -9.56 9.99
C LEU A 49 -3.90 -9.59 11.34
N GLU A 50 -4.35 -8.45 11.84
CA GLU A 50 -5.11 -8.38 13.09
C GLU A 50 -6.40 -9.21 13.00
N ARG A 51 -7.15 -9.09 11.90
CA ARG A 51 -8.35 -9.89 11.67
C ARG A 51 -8.04 -11.37 11.53
N ASN A 52 -7.00 -11.73 10.78
CA ASN A 52 -6.60 -13.13 10.62
C ASN A 52 -6.16 -13.76 11.96
N TYR A 53 -5.39 -13.02 12.75
CA TYR A 53 -4.95 -13.44 14.07
C TYR A 53 -6.15 -13.59 15.01
N ALA A 54 -7.06 -12.62 15.06
CA ALA A 54 -8.27 -12.68 15.88
C ALA A 54 -9.19 -13.86 15.50
N ILE A 55 -9.36 -14.14 14.21
CA ILE A 55 -10.19 -15.26 13.72
C ILE A 55 -9.52 -16.61 14.01
N THR A 56 -8.22 -16.75 13.73
CA THR A 56 -7.48 -18.00 13.99
C THR A 56 -7.35 -18.28 15.49
N HIS A 57 -7.18 -17.23 16.30
CA HIS A 57 -7.05 -17.31 17.75
C HIS A 57 -8.36 -17.01 18.50
N ALA A 58 -9.52 -17.14 17.86
CA ALA A 58 -10.84 -16.97 18.48
C ALA A 58 -11.11 -17.89 19.70
N MET A 59 -10.18 -18.79 20.07
CA MET A 59 -10.21 -19.55 21.34
C MET A 59 -9.50 -18.88 22.53
N HIS A 60 -8.86 -17.71 22.40
CA HIS A 60 -8.34 -16.96 23.56
C HIS A 60 -8.73 -15.48 23.50
N LEU A 61 -9.87 -15.16 24.11
CA LEU A 61 -10.50 -13.84 24.27
C LEU A 61 -9.64 -12.80 25.03
N ASN A 62 -8.36 -13.06 25.34
CA ASN A 62 -7.60 -12.28 26.31
C ASN A 62 -6.27 -11.67 25.80
N LYS A 63 -6.08 -11.61 24.47
CA LYS A 63 -4.92 -10.90 23.89
C LYS A 63 -5.31 -10.15 22.63
N ARG A 64 -6.32 -9.26 22.72
CA ARG A 64 -6.45 -8.17 21.75
C ARG A 64 -5.09 -7.47 21.69
N LEU A 65 -4.52 -7.31 20.50
CA LEU A 65 -3.37 -6.43 20.31
C LEU A 65 -3.72 -5.12 21.00
N SER A 66 -2.99 -4.81 22.08
CA SER A 66 -3.29 -3.64 22.89
C SER A 66 -3.25 -2.44 21.94
N LEU A 67 -4.23 -1.54 22.04
CA LEU A 67 -4.26 -0.34 21.20
C LEU A 67 -2.90 0.38 21.20
N LYS A 68 -2.16 0.33 22.31
CA LYS A 68 -0.79 0.85 22.42
C LYS A 68 0.19 0.19 21.44
N HIS A 69 0.12 -1.12 21.26
CA HIS A 69 0.97 -1.86 20.32
C HIS A 69 0.56 -1.59 18.87
N ALA A 70 -0.75 -1.56 18.57
CA ALA A 70 -1.25 -1.21 17.24
C ALA A 70 -0.83 0.21 16.85
N THR A 71 -0.96 1.19 17.76
CA THR A 71 -0.49 2.57 17.55
C THR A 71 1.01 2.62 17.31
N TYR A 72 1.82 1.88 18.07
CA TYR A 72 3.26 1.82 17.86
C TYR A 72 3.62 1.28 16.47
N ILE A 73 3.01 0.17 16.05
CA ILE A 73 3.19 -0.44 14.73
C ILE A 73 2.79 0.55 13.62
N MET A 74 1.70 1.29 13.81
CA MET A 74 1.26 2.32 12.86
C MET A 74 2.25 3.48 12.75
N ILE A 75 2.80 3.97 13.87
CA ILE A 75 3.81 5.04 13.88
C ILE A 75 5.08 4.59 13.14
N VAL A 76 5.53 3.35 13.37
CA VAL A 76 6.69 2.80 12.65
C VAL A 76 6.43 2.74 11.14
N GLY A 77 5.26 2.23 10.72
CA GLY A 77 4.88 2.19 9.31
C GLY A 77 4.78 3.56 8.65
N TRP A 78 4.20 4.54 9.36
CA TRP A 78 4.18 5.93 8.92
C TRP A 78 5.59 6.48 8.72
N SER A 79 6.48 6.30 9.70
CA SER A 79 7.86 6.79 9.61
C SER A 79 8.63 6.15 8.45
N PHE A 80 8.37 4.87 8.17
CA PHE A 80 8.95 4.15 7.04
C PHE A 80 8.43 4.69 5.70
N ALA A 81 7.11 4.87 5.56
CA ALA A 81 6.49 5.42 4.35
C ALA A 81 6.96 6.87 4.09
N PHE A 82 7.09 7.69 5.12
CA PHE A 82 7.68 9.03 5.01
C PHE A 82 9.14 8.96 4.56
N SER A 83 9.95 8.07 5.15
CA SER A 83 11.35 7.91 4.75
C SER A 83 11.47 7.52 3.27
N MET A 84 10.62 6.60 2.80
CA MET A 84 10.58 6.21 1.39
C MET A 84 10.10 7.35 0.48
N ALA A 85 9.08 8.11 0.87
CA ALA A 85 8.61 9.24 0.08
C ALA A 85 9.61 10.41 0.04
N ILE A 86 10.40 10.61 1.10
CA ILE A 86 11.40 11.68 1.19
C ILE A 86 12.70 11.34 0.44
N LEU A 87 13.05 10.06 0.31
CA LEU A 87 14.29 9.59 -0.34
C LEU A 87 14.52 10.17 -1.75
N PRO A 88 13.53 10.22 -2.66
CA PRO A 88 13.73 10.79 -3.98
C PRO A 88 13.77 12.34 -3.99
N LEU A 89 13.30 13.00 -2.93
CA LEU A 89 13.49 14.47 -2.76
C LEU A 89 14.94 14.84 -2.42
N PHE A 90 15.72 13.92 -1.82
CA PHE A 90 17.14 14.11 -1.51
C PHE A 90 18.08 13.75 -2.67
N GLY A 91 17.57 13.54 -3.88
CA GLY A 91 18.39 13.32 -5.08
C GLY A 91 18.85 11.88 -5.30
N VAL A 92 18.24 10.90 -4.64
CA VAL A 92 18.48 9.47 -4.90
C VAL A 92 17.72 8.99 -6.16
N SER A 93 16.58 9.63 -6.48
CA SER A 93 15.72 9.34 -7.65
C SER A 93 14.99 10.60 -8.11
N ASP A 94 14.82 10.80 -9.42
CA ASP A 94 14.07 11.96 -9.94
C ASP A 94 12.58 11.64 -10.16
N TYR A 95 11.70 12.34 -9.43
CA TYR A 95 10.24 12.33 -9.70
C TYR A 95 9.86 13.01 -11.03
N ARG A 96 10.78 13.74 -11.65
CA ARG A 96 10.50 14.64 -12.79
C ARG A 96 10.45 13.94 -14.15
N LYS A 97 10.82 12.66 -14.25
CA LYS A 97 11.01 12.02 -15.56
C LYS A 97 9.78 11.32 -16.16
N PHE A 98 8.78 10.98 -15.35
CA PHE A 98 7.52 10.38 -15.84
C PHE A 98 6.37 11.38 -15.78
N ALA A 99 5.43 11.31 -16.74
CA ALA A 99 4.31 12.27 -16.83
C ALA A 99 3.37 12.23 -15.60
N ILE A 100 3.36 11.10 -14.89
CA ILE A 100 2.60 10.87 -13.65
C ILE A 100 3.44 11.24 -12.41
N CYS A 101 4.66 11.75 -12.60
CA CYS A 101 5.57 12.15 -11.52
C CYS A 101 5.98 11.01 -10.58
N LEU A 102 5.92 9.75 -11.06
CA LEU A 102 6.41 8.60 -10.32
C LEU A 102 7.92 8.40 -10.54
N PRO A 103 8.64 7.91 -9.51
CA PRO A 103 10.08 7.67 -9.57
C PRO A 103 10.36 6.32 -10.24
N PHE A 104 9.91 6.10 -11.48
CA PHE A 104 10.17 4.87 -12.26
C PHE A 104 11.48 4.94 -13.06
N GLU A 105 12.41 5.80 -12.66
CA GLU A 105 13.62 6.01 -13.43
C GLU A 105 14.58 4.82 -13.30
N THR A 106 14.90 4.19 -14.42
CA THR A 106 15.80 3.02 -14.51
C THR A 106 17.19 3.37 -15.03
N ASN A 107 17.50 4.65 -15.27
CA ASN A 107 18.78 5.07 -15.85
C ASN A 107 19.95 5.02 -14.85
N GLY A 108 19.69 5.12 -13.55
CA GLY A 108 20.70 5.05 -12.50
C GLY A 108 20.60 3.77 -11.68
N ILE A 109 21.73 3.23 -11.22
CA ILE A 109 21.75 2.05 -10.33
C ILE A 109 20.97 2.34 -9.04
N ALA A 110 21.13 3.54 -8.46
CA ALA A 110 20.41 3.96 -7.24
C ALA A 110 18.89 4.04 -7.43
N SER A 111 18.44 4.59 -8.56
CA SER A 111 17.01 4.73 -8.86
C SER A 111 16.36 3.38 -9.20
N LEU A 112 17.08 2.53 -9.93
CA LEU A 112 16.66 1.15 -10.19
C LEU A 112 16.54 0.35 -8.88
N THR A 113 17.54 0.42 -7.99
CA THR A 113 17.50 -0.25 -6.69
C THR A 113 16.31 0.23 -5.86
N TYR A 114 16.01 1.53 -5.87
CA TYR A 114 14.84 2.09 -5.18
C TYR A 114 13.50 1.53 -5.72
N VAL A 115 13.33 1.50 -7.05
CA VAL A 115 12.12 0.94 -7.67
C VAL A 115 11.95 -0.55 -7.36
N VAL A 116 13.03 -1.32 -7.48
CA VAL A 116 13.03 -2.76 -7.17
C VAL A 116 12.70 -2.97 -5.69
N PHE A 117 13.25 -2.16 -4.79
CA PHE A 117 12.97 -2.23 -3.36
C PHE A 117 11.49 -1.95 -3.04
N LEU A 118 10.91 -0.90 -3.62
CA LEU A 118 9.48 -0.62 -3.50
C LEU A 118 8.61 -1.78 -4.03
N MET A 119 8.93 -2.29 -5.22
CA MET A 119 8.21 -3.44 -5.80
C MET A 119 8.30 -4.68 -4.91
N LEU A 120 9.47 -4.94 -4.32
CA LEU A 120 9.67 -6.07 -3.40
C LEU A 120 8.83 -5.92 -2.14
N ILE A 121 8.79 -4.73 -1.52
CA ILE A 121 7.95 -4.47 -0.34
C ILE A 121 6.48 -4.71 -0.65
N ASN A 122 5.99 -4.14 -1.75
CA ASN A 122 4.61 -4.32 -2.19
C ASN A 122 4.32 -5.81 -2.51
N GLY A 123 5.26 -6.51 -3.13
CA GLY A 123 5.17 -7.94 -3.41
C GLY A 123 5.11 -8.79 -2.12
N ILE A 124 5.95 -8.49 -1.13
CA ILE A 124 5.93 -9.16 0.18
C ILE A 124 4.61 -8.89 0.90
N ALA A 125 4.12 -7.65 0.89
CA ALA A 125 2.83 -7.30 1.47
C ALA A 125 1.67 -8.09 0.81
N PHE A 126 1.68 -8.22 -0.52
CA PHE A 126 0.71 -9.03 -1.25
C PHE A 126 0.78 -10.51 -0.87
N LEU A 127 1.99 -11.08 -0.76
CA LEU A 127 2.17 -12.48 -0.33
C LEU A 127 1.69 -12.72 1.10
N ILE A 128 1.92 -11.78 2.02
CA ILE A 128 1.40 -11.84 3.39
C ILE A 128 -0.12 -11.83 3.37
N LEU A 129 -0.73 -10.90 2.64
CA LEU A 129 -2.20 -10.83 2.49
C LEU A 129 -2.76 -12.13 1.95
N MET A 130 -2.19 -12.65 0.85
CA MET A 130 -2.58 -13.92 0.25
C MET A 130 -2.49 -15.07 1.26
N GLY A 131 -1.36 -15.18 1.98
CA GLY A 131 -1.15 -16.20 3.01
C GLY A 131 -2.19 -16.12 4.14
N CYS A 132 -2.50 -14.91 4.62
CA CYS A 132 -3.55 -14.67 5.61
C CYS A 132 -4.92 -15.12 5.09
N TYR A 133 -5.31 -14.70 3.89
CA TYR A 133 -6.59 -15.12 3.30
C TYR A 133 -6.68 -16.63 3.12
N LEU A 134 -5.62 -17.29 2.66
CA LEU A 134 -5.54 -18.75 2.54
C LEU A 134 -5.68 -19.44 3.90
N LYS A 135 -4.99 -18.95 4.94
CA LYS A 135 -5.11 -19.50 6.30
C LYS A 135 -6.53 -19.36 6.86
N MET A 136 -7.16 -18.20 6.66
CA MET A 136 -8.55 -17.99 7.06
C MET A 136 -9.49 -18.94 6.33
N TYR A 137 -9.33 -19.06 5.01
CA TYR A 137 -10.14 -19.97 4.19
C TYR A 137 -9.99 -21.43 4.62
N CYS A 138 -8.75 -21.89 4.86
CA CYS A 138 -8.48 -23.24 5.35
C CYS A 138 -9.04 -23.48 6.76
N ALA A 139 -8.94 -22.51 7.67
CA ALA A 139 -9.51 -22.60 9.01
C ALA A 139 -11.05 -22.73 8.99
N ILE A 140 -11.71 -21.97 8.09
CA ILE A 140 -13.16 -22.05 7.89
C ILE A 140 -13.56 -23.39 7.26
N ARG A 141 -12.79 -23.90 6.29
CA ARG A 141 -13.10 -25.16 5.58
C ARG A 141 -12.79 -26.41 6.40
N GLY A 142 -11.74 -26.38 7.22
CA GLY A 142 -11.30 -27.50 8.06
C GLY A 142 -12.05 -27.61 9.39
N SER A 143 -12.61 -26.51 9.89
CA SER A 143 -13.47 -26.55 11.07
C SER A 143 -14.87 -27.04 10.68
N GLN A 144 -15.43 -28.00 11.42
CA GLN A 144 -16.85 -28.40 11.37
C GLN A 144 -17.82 -27.26 11.77
N ALA A 145 -17.34 -26.01 11.83
CA ALA A 145 -18.11 -24.80 12.10
C ALA A 145 -19.14 -24.45 11.01
N TRP A 146 -19.14 -25.11 9.85
CA TRP A 146 -20.27 -25.02 8.91
C TRP A 146 -21.60 -25.42 9.59
N ASN A 147 -21.56 -26.27 10.63
CA ASN A 147 -22.75 -26.76 11.33
C ASN A 147 -23.04 -26.06 12.69
N SER A 148 -22.20 -25.11 13.15
CA SER A 148 -22.40 -24.46 14.45
C SER A 148 -22.60 -22.94 14.32
N ASN A 149 -23.45 -22.39 15.19
CA ASN A 149 -23.86 -20.98 15.29
C ASN A 149 -22.67 -19.99 15.33
N ASP A 150 -21.47 -20.44 15.71
CA ASP A 150 -20.22 -19.67 15.73
C ASP A 150 -19.79 -19.14 14.36
N SER A 151 -20.01 -19.88 13.27
CA SER A 151 -19.66 -19.41 11.92
C SER A 151 -20.48 -18.18 11.50
N ARG A 152 -21.71 -18.06 12.01
CA ARG A 152 -22.60 -16.94 11.73
C ARG A 152 -22.16 -15.66 12.45
N ILE A 153 -21.55 -15.80 13.62
CA ILE A 153 -20.99 -14.69 14.41
C ILE A 153 -19.66 -14.23 13.80
N ALA A 154 -18.78 -15.17 13.41
CA ALA A 154 -17.53 -14.85 12.71
C ALA A 154 -17.76 -14.15 11.35
N LYS A 155 -18.75 -14.58 10.57
CA LYS A 155 -19.15 -13.91 9.31
C LYS A 155 -19.64 -12.47 9.55
N ARG A 156 -20.37 -12.21 10.63
CA ARG A 156 -20.85 -10.85 10.97
C ARG A 156 -19.70 -9.93 11.40
N MET A 157 -18.67 -10.43 12.09
CA MET A 157 -17.49 -9.63 12.44
C MET A 157 -16.56 -9.37 11.25
N ALA A 158 -16.57 -10.22 10.22
CA ALA A 158 -15.80 -9.98 8.99
C ALA A 158 -16.42 -8.91 8.07
N LEU A 159 -17.73 -8.63 8.23
CA LEU A 159 -18.47 -7.63 7.44
C LEU A 159 -18.52 -6.23 8.10
N LEU A 160 -18.18 -6.12 9.39
CA LEU A 160 -17.95 -4.88 10.12
C LEU A 160 -16.46 -4.53 10.07
#